data_AF-A0A3E2CBH5-F1
#
_entry.id   AF-A0A3E2CBH5-F1
#
_cell.length_a   1.000
_cell.length_b   1.000
_cell.length_c   1.000
_cell.angle_alpha   90.00
_cell.angle_beta   90.00
_cell.angle_gamma   90.00
#
_symmetry.space_group_name_H-M   'P 1'
#
loop_
_entity.id
_entity.type
_entity.pdbx_description
1 polymer ?
#
loop_
_entity_poly.entity_id
_entity_poly.type
_entity_poly.pdbx_seq_one_letter_code
_entity_poly.pdbx_strand_id
1 'polypeptide(L)'
;MASRFNDRSILRRYLKSGELIEPYNGFYAIRDHWNRLLYKDKVKRIAVTLTNKIKIKKWNFTGETAAVLLGLEVVHLPYIHHSLTEIYVSSSYAEKFASNCKKSALDKKKSVRSAFRHKYNRLKLSDIIEDESGIRLDDFNKNSYKNEAASSFGHTFGHIPTAEELAISHVASIYNVLYVCAWKGSFSESLATFDSAARKGEDLNKILRVCRKFYGSMDCCSDTPQFLNSVQNPKNADFYGVNYSPINNPNFLGTDEFDVLSRMETLVNYANPKSENGGESLARAIMLELGFVEPELQHEFPNPNYPQSPYRADFMWKVNGKIIVGEFDGTDKYLIEDRTLLDSRSVACDLRTEYFDGSVENVNNFSTNNLYRYNRDAVRKERNRERCLMDCGVVRVVRFDYCDILNPIEFKKKLLSAGVPVAVA
;
A
#
# COMPACT_ATOMS: atom_id res chain seq x y z
N MET A 1 33.86 5.06 -24.95
CA MET A 1 33.12 6.25 -24.46
C MET A 1 31.78 6.49 -25.21
N ALA A 2 31.58 5.96 -26.41
CA ALA A 2 30.34 6.14 -27.19
C ALA A 2 29.08 5.43 -26.67
N SER A 3 29.20 4.34 -25.88
CA SER A 3 28.03 3.62 -25.35
C SER A 3 27.22 4.44 -24.34
N ARG A 4 27.87 5.25 -23.49
CA ARG A 4 27.20 6.09 -22.48
C ARG A 4 26.37 7.25 -23.05
N PHE A 5 26.56 7.62 -24.32
CA PHE A 5 25.89 8.76 -24.95
C PHE A 5 24.60 8.35 -25.68
N ASN A 6 24.57 7.16 -26.30
CA ASN A 6 23.34 6.62 -26.90
C ASN A 6 22.29 6.34 -25.82
N ASP A 7 22.65 5.66 -24.74
CA ASP A 7 21.75 5.34 -23.62
C ASP A 7 21.06 6.59 -23.05
N ARG A 8 21.80 7.70 -22.90
CA ARG A 8 21.25 8.94 -22.33
C ARG A 8 20.27 9.66 -23.26
N SER A 9 20.54 9.66 -24.57
CA SER A 9 19.66 10.29 -25.55
C SER A 9 18.36 9.49 -25.72
N ILE A 10 18.47 8.16 -25.67
CA ILE A 10 17.37 7.20 -25.77
C ILE A 10 16.48 7.27 -24.53
N LEU A 11 17.04 7.20 -23.31
CA LEU A 11 16.28 7.35 -22.06
C LEU A 11 15.57 8.71 -21.96
N ARG A 12 16.22 9.80 -22.39
CA ARG A 12 15.58 11.13 -22.46
C ARG A 12 14.44 11.16 -23.47
N ARG A 13 14.58 10.48 -24.62
CA ARG A 13 13.51 10.33 -25.61
C ARG A 13 12.34 9.57 -25.00
N TYR A 14 12.60 8.46 -24.30
CA TYR A 14 11.56 7.68 -23.65
C TYR A 14 10.86 8.44 -22.50
N LEU A 15 11.60 9.22 -21.71
CA LEU A 15 11.00 10.12 -20.72
C LEU A 15 10.14 11.20 -21.35
N LYS A 16 10.58 11.79 -22.48
CA LYS A 16 9.78 12.78 -23.22
C LYS A 16 8.53 12.16 -23.86
N SER A 17 8.63 10.93 -24.37
CA SER A 17 7.49 10.18 -24.92
C SER A 17 6.50 9.72 -23.86
N GLY A 18 6.97 9.61 -22.60
CA GLY A 18 6.19 9.11 -21.48
C GLY A 18 6.26 7.60 -21.26
N GLU A 19 6.90 6.83 -22.13
CA GLU A 19 7.11 5.38 -21.93
C GLU A 19 7.93 5.08 -20.66
N LEU A 20 8.82 6.00 -20.28
CA LEU A 20 9.48 6.02 -18.97
C LEU A 20 8.90 7.12 -18.08
N ILE A 21 8.86 6.87 -16.78
CA ILE A 21 8.52 7.84 -15.73
C ILE A 21 9.64 7.91 -14.69
N GLU A 22 9.66 8.98 -13.90
CA GLU A 22 10.59 9.16 -12.76
C GLU A 22 9.82 9.04 -11.43
N PRO A 23 9.48 7.83 -10.94
CA PRO A 23 8.62 7.65 -9.76
C PRO A 23 9.24 8.11 -8.44
N TYR A 24 10.57 8.21 -8.41
CA TYR A 24 11.32 8.79 -7.30
C TYR A 24 12.50 9.56 -7.88
N ASN A 25 12.96 10.62 -7.24
CA ASN A 25 13.99 11.50 -7.81
C ASN A 25 15.29 10.74 -8.15
N GLY A 26 15.62 10.67 -9.44
CA GLY A 26 16.72 9.91 -10.04
C GLY A 26 16.35 8.49 -10.50
N PHE A 27 15.22 7.96 -10.06
CA PHE A 27 14.77 6.59 -10.35
C PHE A 27 13.86 6.65 -11.54
N TYR A 28 14.05 5.78 -12.51
CA TYR A 28 13.17 5.71 -13.67
C TYR A 28 12.57 4.31 -13.79
N ALA A 29 11.40 4.21 -14.39
CA ALA A 29 10.71 2.94 -14.59
C ALA A 29 9.85 3.01 -15.85
N ILE A 30 9.63 1.85 -16.49
CA ILE A 30 8.64 1.72 -17.56
C ILE A 30 7.27 2.03 -16.98
N ARG A 31 6.56 2.99 -17.58
CA ARG A 31 5.28 3.50 -17.07
C ARG A 31 4.27 2.39 -16.83
N ASP A 32 4.07 1.54 -17.83
CA ASP A 32 3.03 0.51 -17.76
C ASP A 32 3.34 -0.57 -16.74
N HIS A 33 4.61 -0.99 -16.66
CA HIS A 33 5.05 -1.92 -15.62
C HIS A 33 4.88 -1.29 -14.24
N TRP A 34 5.36 -0.06 -14.05
CA TRP A 34 5.26 0.64 -12.78
C TRP A 34 3.81 0.81 -12.34
N ASN A 35 2.92 1.24 -13.24
CA ASN A 35 1.52 1.47 -12.93
C ASN A 35 0.79 0.19 -12.50
N ARG A 36 1.17 -0.98 -13.05
CA ARG A 36 0.64 -2.29 -12.65
C ARG A 36 1.11 -2.77 -11.27
N LEU A 37 2.18 -2.21 -10.71
CA LEU A 37 2.66 -2.61 -9.39
C LEU A 37 1.71 -2.12 -8.29
N LEU A 38 1.47 -3.00 -7.32
CA LEU A 38 0.86 -2.59 -6.06
C LEU A 38 1.74 -1.55 -5.36
N TYR A 39 1.11 -0.71 -4.55
CA TYR A 39 1.82 0.35 -3.86
C TYR A 39 2.98 -0.15 -2.98
N LYS A 40 2.78 -1.24 -2.23
CA LYS A 40 3.84 -1.87 -1.44
C LYS A 40 5.03 -2.32 -2.29
N ASP A 41 4.79 -2.82 -3.49
CA ASP A 41 5.85 -3.26 -4.40
C ASP A 41 6.63 -2.07 -4.98
N LYS A 42 5.94 -0.95 -5.23
CA LYS A 42 6.57 0.33 -5.61
C LYS A 42 7.51 0.82 -4.50
N VAL A 43 7.03 0.87 -3.26
CA VAL A 43 7.82 1.27 -2.08
C VAL A 43 9.02 0.35 -1.89
N LYS A 44 8.80 -0.97 -1.91
CA LYS A 44 9.84 -1.99 -1.74
C LYS A 44 10.94 -1.85 -2.80
N ARG A 45 10.58 -1.72 -4.08
CA ARG A 45 11.54 -1.56 -5.17
C ARG A 45 12.42 -0.31 -5.00
N ILE A 46 11.83 0.81 -4.61
CA ILE A 46 12.59 2.04 -4.34
C ILE A 46 13.50 1.85 -3.12
N ALA A 47 12.99 1.26 -2.03
CA ALA A 47 13.74 1.07 -0.79
C ALA A 47 14.96 0.15 -0.99
N VAL A 48 14.75 -1.04 -1.58
CA VAL A 48 15.82 -2.01 -1.89
C VAL A 48 16.94 -1.38 -2.70
N THR A 49 16.54 -0.62 -3.72
CA THR A 49 17.46 0.12 -4.57
C THR A 49 18.23 1.19 -3.79
N LEU A 50 17.53 1.97 -2.96
CA LEU A 50 18.16 3.05 -2.20
C LEU A 50 19.25 2.51 -1.29
N THR A 51 19.03 1.37 -0.61
CA THR A 51 19.99 0.76 0.32
C THR A 51 21.42 0.76 -0.19
N ASN A 52 21.63 0.31 -1.44
CA ASN A 52 22.96 0.20 -2.05
C ASN A 52 23.61 1.56 -2.39
N LYS A 53 22.83 2.65 -2.39
CA LYS A 53 23.26 3.99 -2.78
C LYS A 53 23.39 4.95 -1.60
N ILE A 54 22.77 4.66 -0.45
CA ILE A 54 22.88 5.52 0.74
C ILE A 54 24.28 5.36 1.35
N LYS A 55 25.11 6.41 1.22
CA LYS A 55 26.49 6.43 1.76
C LYS A 55 26.60 7.01 3.17
N ILE A 56 25.48 7.28 3.83
CA ILE A 56 25.46 7.83 5.19
C ILE A 56 25.80 6.72 6.18
N LYS A 57 26.63 7.01 7.19
CA LYS A 57 27.14 5.99 8.13
C LYS A 57 26.07 5.44 9.09
N LYS A 58 25.07 6.25 9.45
CA LYS A 58 24.01 5.88 10.41
C LYS A 58 22.65 6.37 9.91
N TRP A 59 21.86 5.43 9.39
CA TRP A 59 20.50 5.66 8.89
C TRP A 59 19.73 4.33 8.91
N ASN A 60 18.41 4.43 9.08
CA ASN A 60 17.51 3.27 9.01
C ASN A 60 16.22 3.64 8.27
N PHE A 61 15.64 2.71 7.52
CA PHE A 61 14.24 2.84 7.06
C PHE A 61 13.30 2.87 8.27
N THR A 62 12.26 3.67 8.19
CA THR A 62 11.25 3.80 9.27
C THR A 62 9.86 3.98 8.68
N GLY A 63 8.84 4.10 9.53
CA GLY A 63 7.45 4.30 9.14
C GLY A 63 6.99 3.28 8.10
N GLU A 64 6.20 3.76 7.14
CA GLU A 64 5.60 2.94 6.11
C GLU A 64 6.63 2.15 5.26
N THR A 65 7.77 2.77 4.92
CA THR A 65 8.81 2.08 4.12
C THR A 65 9.38 0.89 4.87
N ALA A 66 9.65 1.04 6.17
CA ALA A 66 10.09 -0.08 7.00
C ALA A 66 9.00 -1.11 7.20
N ALA A 67 7.73 -0.69 7.36
CA ALA A 67 6.60 -1.60 7.46
C ALA A 67 6.50 -2.52 6.23
N VAL A 68 6.64 -1.96 5.02
CA VAL A 68 6.70 -2.73 3.77
C VAL A 68 7.87 -3.73 3.77
N LEU A 69 9.07 -3.32 4.17
CA LEU A 69 10.24 -4.20 4.21
C LEU A 69 10.11 -5.32 5.25
N LEU A 70 9.43 -5.08 6.37
CA LEU A 70 9.06 -6.10 7.37
C LEU A 70 7.89 -6.98 6.92
N GLY A 71 7.34 -6.73 5.72
CA GLY A 71 6.18 -7.43 5.17
C GLY A 71 4.90 -7.20 5.97
N LEU A 72 4.75 -6.03 6.60
CA LEU A 72 3.48 -5.59 7.18
C LEU A 72 2.57 -5.06 6.07
N GLU A 73 1.26 -5.17 6.28
CA GLU A 73 0.29 -4.57 5.38
C GLU A 73 0.35 -3.04 5.47
N VAL A 74 0.34 -2.41 4.30
CA VAL A 74 0.34 -0.96 4.12
C VAL A 74 -0.70 -0.64 3.06
N VAL A 75 -1.52 0.36 3.34
CA VAL A 75 -2.49 0.90 2.40
C VAL A 75 -2.12 2.31 2.00
N HIS A 76 -2.62 2.72 0.84
CA HIS A 76 -2.31 4.01 0.25
C HIS A 76 -3.58 4.63 -0.28
N LEU A 77 -3.89 5.85 0.14
CA LEU A 77 -5.04 6.58 -0.36
C LEU A 77 -4.60 7.57 -1.46
N PRO A 78 -5.08 7.42 -2.70
CA PRO A 78 -4.58 8.16 -3.86
C PRO A 78 -4.86 9.67 -3.81
N TYR A 79 -5.75 10.15 -2.94
CA TYR A 79 -6.04 11.57 -2.75
C TYR A 79 -5.16 12.25 -1.69
N ILE A 80 -4.41 11.48 -0.88
CA ILE A 80 -3.56 11.99 0.20
C ILE A 80 -2.12 12.20 -0.30
N HIS A 81 -1.64 11.30 -1.15
CA HIS A 81 -0.26 11.33 -1.62
C HIS A 81 -0.13 11.91 -3.03
N HIS A 82 0.84 12.79 -3.21
CA HIS A 82 1.24 13.30 -4.52
C HIS A 82 1.84 12.20 -5.41
N SER A 83 2.03 12.47 -6.70
CA SER A 83 2.47 11.52 -7.74
C SER A 83 3.80 10.78 -7.50
N LEU A 84 4.55 11.11 -6.43
CA LEU A 84 5.83 10.49 -6.09
C LEU A 84 5.67 9.65 -4.82
N THR A 85 6.12 8.40 -4.88
CA THR A 85 6.13 7.49 -3.73
C THR A 85 7.05 8.04 -2.63
N GLU A 86 6.51 8.22 -1.42
CA GLU A 86 7.30 8.72 -0.29
C GLU A 86 8.15 7.61 0.33
N ILE A 87 9.37 7.96 0.74
CA ILE A 87 10.31 7.04 1.38
C ILE A 87 10.73 7.61 2.72
N TYR A 88 10.51 6.82 3.77
CA TYR A 88 10.75 7.19 5.15
C TYR A 88 12.08 6.64 5.64
N VAL A 89 12.99 7.56 5.96
CA VAL A 89 14.33 7.24 6.50
C VAL A 89 14.57 8.09 7.74
N SER A 90 15.07 7.45 8.78
CA SER A 90 15.61 8.10 9.98
C SER A 90 17.13 8.20 9.87
N SER A 91 17.70 9.32 10.30
CA SER A 91 19.15 9.48 10.40
C SER A 91 19.49 10.48 11.49
N SER A 92 20.54 10.19 12.26
CA SER A 92 21.11 11.10 13.26
C SER A 92 21.74 12.35 12.64
N TYR A 93 21.80 12.45 11.31
CA TYR A 93 22.44 13.56 10.61
C TYR A 93 21.52 14.77 10.41
N ALA A 94 20.20 14.61 10.52
CA ALA A 94 19.23 15.70 10.37
C ALA A 94 19.41 16.80 11.43
N GLU A 95 19.76 16.42 12.66
CA GLU A 95 20.00 17.35 13.77
C GLU A 95 21.16 18.33 13.49
N LYS A 96 22.21 17.90 12.78
CA LYS A 96 23.36 18.76 12.45
C LYS A 96 23.03 19.89 11.45
N PHE A 97 21.96 19.74 10.66
CA PHE A 97 21.48 20.77 9.74
C PHE A 97 20.37 21.64 10.35
N ALA A 98 19.62 21.11 11.32
CA ALA A 98 18.60 21.86 12.04
C ALA A 98 19.18 22.87 13.05
N SER A 99 20.35 22.57 13.63
CA SER A 99 21.03 23.44 14.61
C SER A 99 21.70 24.68 13.99
N ASN A 100 21.94 24.70 12.68
CA ASN A 100 22.51 25.84 11.97
C ASN A 100 21.46 26.48 11.04
N CYS A 101 20.71 27.46 11.58
CA CYS A 101 20.21 28.69 10.92
C CYS A 101 18.88 29.16 11.54
N LYS A 102 18.76 30.48 11.72
CA LYS A 102 17.55 31.23 12.11
C LYS A 102 16.46 31.21 11.01
N LYS A 103 16.03 30.04 10.54
CA LYS A 103 15.02 29.88 9.47
C LYS A 103 13.69 29.33 10.00
N SER A 104 12.60 29.64 9.30
CA SER A 104 11.24 29.14 9.56
C SER A 104 11.19 27.59 9.48
N ALA A 105 10.20 26.96 10.10
CA ALA A 105 10.05 25.49 10.11
C ALA A 105 9.95 24.89 8.70
N LEU A 106 9.25 25.57 7.79
CA LEU A 106 9.08 25.15 6.39
C LEU A 106 10.41 25.23 5.61
N ASP A 107 11.21 26.28 5.84
CA ASP A 107 12.51 26.46 5.19
C ASP A 107 13.57 25.49 5.75
N LYS A 108 13.49 25.16 7.04
CA LYS A 108 14.29 24.09 7.66
C LYS A 108 13.98 22.74 7.00
N LYS A 109 12.71 22.37 6.83
CA LYS A 109 12.29 21.15 6.11
C LYS A 109 12.82 21.09 4.69
N LYS A 110 12.68 22.18 3.92
CA LYS A 110 13.22 22.27 2.54
C LYS A 110 14.74 22.16 2.51
N SER A 111 15.45 22.78 3.45
CA SER A 111 16.91 22.75 3.54
C SER A 111 17.43 21.36 3.92
N VAL A 112 16.80 20.69 4.89
CA VAL A 112 17.14 19.31 5.28
C VAL A 112 16.84 18.36 4.12
N ARG A 113 15.64 18.41 3.53
CA ARG A 113 15.29 17.60 2.35
C ARG A 113 16.25 17.84 1.18
N SER A 114 16.65 19.09 0.93
CA SER A 114 17.64 19.44 -0.10
C SER A 114 19.03 18.89 0.23
N ALA A 115 19.52 19.05 1.45
CA ALA A 115 20.82 18.55 1.89
C ALA A 115 20.90 17.01 1.84
N PHE A 116 19.83 16.33 2.26
CA PHE A 116 19.69 14.88 2.11
C PHE A 116 19.60 14.49 0.63
N ARG A 117 18.82 15.20 -0.19
CA ARG A 117 18.71 14.97 -1.66
C ARG A 117 20.04 15.14 -2.40
N HIS A 118 20.96 15.98 -1.92
CA HIS A 118 22.31 16.11 -2.50
C HIS A 118 23.26 14.99 -2.04
N LYS A 119 23.00 14.35 -0.90
CA LYS A 119 23.82 13.25 -0.35
C LYS A 119 23.35 11.86 -0.75
N TYR A 120 22.06 11.69 -1.03
CA TYR A 120 21.59 10.61 -1.88
C TYR A 120 22.07 10.95 -3.28
N ASN A 121 23.11 10.27 -3.77
CA ASN A 121 23.55 10.48 -5.15
C ASN A 121 22.32 10.34 -6.04
N ARG A 122 21.95 11.41 -6.76
CA ARG A 122 20.98 11.31 -7.84
C ARG A 122 21.46 10.16 -8.72
N LEU A 123 20.64 9.13 -8.84
CA LEU A 123 20.92 8.03 -9.77
C LEU A 123 21.15 8.67 -11.14
N LYS A 124 22.36 8.50 -11.66
CA LYS A 124 22.71 9.07 -12.95
C LYS A 124 22.07 8.18 -13.99
N LEU A 125 21.60 8.77 -15.10
CA LEU A 125 21.07 7.99 -16.22
C LEU A 125 22.01 6.88 -16.72
N SER A 126 23.31 6.99 -16.45
CA SER A 126 24.33 5.98 -16.80
C SER A 126 24.37 4.76 -15.88
N ASP A 127 23.66 4.79 -14.75
CA ASP A 127 23.68 3.75 -13.71
C ASP A 127 22.42 2.87 -13.80
N ILE A 128 21.71 2.99 -14.93
CA ILE A 128 20.42 2.39 -15.27
C ILE A 128 20.68 1.23 -16.22
N ILE A 129 20.30 0.02 -15.85
CA ILE A 129 20.28 -1.13 -16.77
C ILE A 129 18.85 -1.26 -17.32
N GLU A 130 18.72 -1.33 -18.64
CA GLU A 130 17.47 -1.69 -19.31
C GLU A 130 17.25 -3.21 -19.17
N ASP A 131 16.14 -3.61 -18.56
CA ASP A 131 15.59 -4.96 -18.67
C ASP A 131 14.10 -4.88 -19.03
N GLU A 132 13.48 -6.03 -19.33
CA GLU A 132 12.07 -6.14 -19.72
C GLU A 132 11.07 -5.67 -18.63
N SER A 133 11.55 -5.37 -17.42
CA SER A 133 10.75 -4.99 -16.25
C SER A 133 10.93 -3.52 -15.83
N GLY A 134 11.90 -2.80 -16.40
CA GLY A 134 12.33 -1.50 -15.92
C GLY A 134 13.35 -1.59 -14.77
N ILE A 135 14.21 -0.57 -14.73
CA ILE A 135 15.52 -0.46 -14.07
C ILE A 135 15.80 -1.37 -12.86
N ARG A 136 16.84 -2.19 -13.04
CA ARG A 136 17.63 -2.86 -12.00
C ARG A 136 18.79 -1.96 -11.53
N LEU A 137 18.98 -1.87 -10.21
CA LEU A 137 20.07 -1.10 -9.60
C LEU A 137 21.16 -2.02 -9.03
N ASP A 138 22.24 -2.07 -9.82
CA ASP A 138 23.53 -2.74 -9.70
C ASP A 138 23.53 -4.27 -9.72
N ASP A 139 24.12 -4.86 -10.77
CA ASP A 139 25.19 -5.83 -10.55
C ASP A 139 26.51 -5.13 -10.88
N PHE A 140 27.09 -4.48 -9.87
CA PHE A 140 28.47 -4.01 -9.93
C PHE A 140 29.39 -5.22 -9.78
N ASN A 141 29.50 -6.04 -10.84
CA ASN A 141 30.62 -6.95 -10.98
C ASN A 141 31.02 -7.16 -12.44
N LYS A 142 31.67 -6.14 -13.02
CA LYS A 142 32.74 -6.43 -13.97
C LYS A 142 33.90 -7.07 -13.20
N ASN A 143 33.76 -8.35 -12.82
CA ASN A 143 34.86 -9.31 -12.56
C ASN A 143 34.45 -10.70 -12.02
N SER A 144 33.19 -11.17 -12.06
CA SER A 144 32.85 -12.53 -11.58
C SER A 144 32.51 -13.57 -12.66
N TYR A 145 32.95 -13.35 -13.91
CA TYR A 145 33.04 -14.42 -14.91
C TYR A 145 34.49 -14.57 -15.38
N LYS A 146 35.38 -14.94 -14.46
CA LYS A 146 36.53 -15.77 -14.82
C LYS A 146 36.26 -17.14 -14.24
N ASN A 147 36.22 -18.11 -15.14
CA ASN A 147 36.32 -19.53 -14.83
C ASN A 147 37.45 -19.75 -13.82
N GLU A 148 37.12 -20.16 -12.61
CA GLU A 148 38.02 -20.95 -11.77
C GLU A 148 37.37 -22.31 -11.56
N ALA A 149 37.41 -23.10 -12.65
CA ALA A 149 37.74 -24.49 -12.48
C ALA A 149 39.15 -24.52 -11.86
N ALA A 150 39.29 -25.24 -10.74
CA ALA A 150 40.49 -25.44 -9.93
C ALA A 150 40.84 -24.34 -8.91
N SER A 151 40.23 -24.40 -7.71
CA SER A 151 40.99 -24.82 -6.53
C SER A 151 40.05 -25.27 -5.40
N SER A 152 40.23 -26.51 -4.98
CA SER A 152 39.61 -27.10 -3.81
C SER A 152 40.38 -26.68 -2.56
N PHE A 153 39.83 -25.83 -1.69
CA PHE A 153 40.19 -25.79 -0.26
C PHE A 153 39.06 -25.14 0.56
N GLY A 154 38.68 -25.80 1.66
CA GLY A 154 37.42 -25.58 2.35
C GLY A 154 37.29 -24.29 3.16
N HIS A 155 36.13 -23.66 3.03
CA HIS A 155 35.50 -22.82 4.04
C HIS A 155 33.97 -22.96 3.89
N THR A 156 33.25 -22.98 5.01
CA THR A 156 31.78 -23.01 5.09
C THR A 156 31.18 -21.98 4.12
N PHE A 157 30.36 -22.45 3.17
CA PHE A 157 29.78 -21.62 2.13
C PHE A 157 28.83 -20.57 2.76
N GLY A 158 29.34 -19.36 2.99
CA GLY A 158 28.60 -18.29 3.68
C GLY A 158 27.45 -17.77 2.83
N HIS A 159 26.28 -17.59 3.45
CA HIS A 159 25.11 -16.97 2.82
C HIS A 159 25.44 -15.53 2.38
N ILE A 160 25.35 -15.25 1.08
CA ILE A 160 25.49 -13.90 0.53
C ILE A 160 24.11 -13.23 0.60
N PRO A 161 23.93 -12.15 1.36
CA PRO A 161 22.64 -11.48 1.48
C PRO A 161 22.16 -10.93 0.14
N THR A 162 20.89 -11.16 -0.17
CA THR A 162 20.19 -10.50 -1.27
C THR A 162 20.05 -9.00 -1.01
N ALA A 163 19.81 -8.20 -2.07
CA ALA A 163 19.57 -6.77 -1.92
C ALA A 163 18.38 -6.45 -1.01
N GLU A 164 17.38 -7.33 -0.99
CA GLU A 164 16.25 -7.22 -0.07
C GLU A 164 16.65 -7.46 1.38
N GLU A 165 17.41 -8.51 1.68
CA GLU A 165 17.92 -8.77 3.03
C GLU A 165 18.83 -7.65 3.54
N LEU A 166 19.63 -7.04 2.65
CA LEU A 166 20.38 -5.84 2.97
C LEU A 166 19.45 -4.68 3.33
N ALA A 167 18.38 -4.45 2.57
CA ALA A 167 17.41 -3.40 2.89
C ALA A 167 16.71 -3.64 4.23
N ILE A 168 16.32 -4.89 4.50
CA ILE A 168 15.72 -5.33 5.76
C ILE A 168 16.68 -5.11 6.93
N SER A 169 17.99 -5.35 6.75
CA SER A 169 19.01 -5.10 7.78
C SER A 169 19.13 -3.62 8.19
N HIS A 170 18.65 -2.71 7.35
CA HIS A 170 18.58 -1.27 7.61
C HIS A 170 17.22 -0.81 8.17
N VAL A 171 16.30 -1.71 8.50
CA VAL A 171 15.02 -1.33 9.09
C VAL A 171 15.20 -0.91 10.56
N ALA A 172 14.55 0.19 10.94
CA ALA A 172 14.47 0.63 12.34
C ALA A 172 13.70 -0.39 13.20
N SER A 173 13.80 -0.26 14.52
CA SER A 173 13.03 -1.13 15.43
C SER A 173 11.52 -0.97 15.19
N ILE A 174 10.75 -2.05 15.39
CA ILE A 174 9.28 -2.04 15.23
C ILE A 174 8.61 -0.91 16.05
N TYR A 175 9.17 -0.58 17.21
CA TYR A 175 8.77 0.57 18.04
C TYR A 175 8.83 1.88 17.25
N ASN A 176 9.96 2.15 16.59
CA ASN A 176 10.13 3.35 15.79
C ASN A 176 9.28 3.32 14.52
N VAL A 177 9.14 2.16 13.89
CA VAL A 177 8.29 1.96 12.70
C VAL A 177 6.85 2.35 13.02
N LEU A 178 6.24 1.73 14.03
CA LEU A 178 4.85 1.99 14.40
C LEU A 178 4.65 3.41 14.94
N TYR A 179 5.62 3.95 15.69
CA TYR A 179 5.57 5.35 16.13
C TYR A 179 5.55 6.33 14.95
N VAL A 180 6.39 6.11 13.92
CA VAL A 180 6.41 6.98 12.74
C VAL A 180 5.15 6.79 11.89
N CYS A 181 4.61 5.57 11.77
CA CYS A 181 3.29 5.37 11.14
C CYS A 181 2.21 6.18 11.88
N ALA A 182 2.14 6.06 13.20
CA ALA A 182 1.22 6.84 14.02
C ALA A 182 1.46 8.35 13.90
N TRP A 183 2.70 8.82 13.68
CA TRP A 183 3.02 10.24 13.51
C TRP A 183 2.68 10.79 12.11
N LYS A 184 2.92 10.02 11.05
CA LYS A 184 2.88 10.52 9.67
C LYS A 184 1.67 10.08 8.87
N GLY A 185 1.10 8.92 9.16
CA GLY A 185 -0.09 8.41 8.47
C GLY A 185 -1.39 8.95 9.06
N SER A 186 -2.48 8.85 8.31
CA SER A 186 -3.81 8.94 8.89
C SER A 186 -4.13 7.73 9.78
N PHE A 187 -5.21 7.81 10.56
CA PHE A 187 -5.78 6.66 11.25
C PHE A 187 -6.10 5.53 10.26
N SER A 188 -6.80 5.85 9.17
CA SER A 188 -7.15 4.90 8.11
C SER A 188 -5.98 4.21 7.42
N GLU A 189 -4.90 4.93 7.15
CA GLU A 189 -3.69 4.32 6.57
C GLU A 189 -2.91 3.49 7.60
N SER A 190 -2.82 3.99 8.83
CA SER A 190 -1.99 3.38 9.86
C SER A 190 -2.63 2.11 10.46
N LEU A 191 -3.96 2.03 10.53
CA LEU A 191 -4.63 0.89 11.15
C LEU A 191 -4.27 -0.44 10.47
N ALA A 192 -4.10 -0.44 9.14
CA ALA A 192 -3.66 -1.63 8.40
C ALA A 192 -2.29 -2.16 8.86
N THR A 193 -1.35 -1.25 9.12
CA THR A 193 -0.03 -1.63 9.61
C THR A 193 -0.07 -2.14 11.05
N PHE A 194 -0.93 -1.56 11.90
CA PHE A 194 -1.11 -2.00 13.28
C PHE A 194 -1.81 -3.36 13.37
N ASP A 195 -2.88 -3.59 12.59
CA ASP A 195 -3.56 -4.89 12.47
C ASP A 195 -2.59 -5.97 12.00
N SER A 196 -1.78 -5.67 10.98
CA SER A 196 -0.78 -6.59 10.46
C SER A 196 0.33 -6.89 11.47
N ALA A 197 0.81 -5.89 12.21
CA ALA A 197 1.79 -6.10 13.28
C ALA A 197 1.23 -6.99 14.40
N ALA A 198 -0.01 -6.72 14.84
CA ALA A 198 -0.71 -7.59 15.81
C ALA A 198 -0.85 -9.02 15.29
N ARG A 199 -1.18 -9.20 14.01
CA ARG A 199 -1.33 -10.51 13.37
C ARG A 199 -0.02 -11.28 13.28
N LYS A 200 1.12 -10.58 13.18
CA LYS A 200 2.47 -11.18 13.27
C LYS A 200 2.91 -11.47 14.71
N GLY A 201 2.10 -11.15 15.72
CA GLY A 201 2.37 -11.45 17.12
C GLY A 201 3.12 -10.35 17.87
N GLU A 202 3.16 -9.11 17.35
CA GLU A 202 3.76 -7.99 18.07
C GLU A 202 2.91 -7.56 19.28
N ASP A 203 3.55 -7.34 20.43
CA ASP A 203 2.89 -6.83 21.64
C ASP A 203 2.75 -5.31 21.57
N LEU A 204 1.64 -4.85 20.99
CA LEU A 204 1.36 -3.43 20.77
C LEU A 204 1.29 -2.62 22.09
N ASN A 205 0.82 -3.22 23.18
CA ASN A 205 0.75 -2.56 24.49
C ASN A 205 2.15 -2.34 25.08
N LYS A 206 3.04 -3.32 24.95
CA LYS A 206 4.46 -3.15 25.29
C LYS A 206 5.10 -2.09 24.41
N ILE A 207 4.83 -2.10 23.10
CA ILE A 207 5.38 -1.12 22.17
C ILE A 207 4.95 0.31 22.52
N LEU A 208 3.65 0.55 22.78
CA LEU A 208 3.13 1.85 23.23
C LEU A 208 3.79 2.33 24.52
N ARG A 209 3.88 1.46 25.54
CA ARG A 209 4.52 1.77 26.82
C ARG A 209 5.99 2.14 26.68
N VAL A 210 6.73 1.46 25.80
CA VAL A 210 8.12 1.79 25.50
C VAL A 210 8.18 3.14 24.77
N CYS A 211 7.34 3.36 23.76
CA CYS A 211 7.30 4.63 23.03
C CYS A 211 6.99 5.81 23.95
N ARG A 212 6.05 5.68 24.90
CA ARG A 212 5.77 6.71 25.93
C ARG A 212 7.01 7.05 26.75
N LYS A 213 7.82 6.06 27.14
CA LYS A 213 9.06 6.29 27.90
C LYS A 213 10.15 6.99 27.09
N PHE A 214 10.28 6.65 25.81
CA PHE A 214 11.35 7.17 24.95
C PHE A 214 11.00 8.49 24.27
N TYR A 215 9.73 8.70 23.91
CA TYR A 215 9.26 9.86 23.15
C TYR A 215 8.36 10.80 23.95
N GLY A 216 7.96 10.45 25.18
CA GLY A 216 7.02 11.26 25.98
C GLY A 216 7.55 12.62 26.43
N SER A 217 8.86 12.85 26.36
CA SER A 217 9.48 14.17 26.57
C SER A 217 9.75 14.94 25.28
N MET A 218 9.37 14.39 24.13
CA MET A 218 9.68 14.93 22.82
C MET A 218 8.48 15.76 22.33
N ASP A 219 8.60 17.09 22.35
CA ASP A 219 7.61 18.03 21.79
C ASP A 219 7.57 17.90 20.26
N CYS A 220 6.94 16.85 19.76
CA CYS A 220 6.83 16.54 18.33
C CYS A 220 5.53 17.11 17.72
N CYS A 221 5.07 18.28 18.17
CA CYS A 221 3.72 18.79 17.86
C CYS A 221 3.65 19.90 16.80
N SER A 222 4.73 20.25 16.10
CA SER A 222 4.69 21.39 15.16
C SER A 222 4.38 21.03 13.70
N ASP A 223 4.40 19.74 13.33
CA ASP A 223 4.45 19.30 11.92
C ASP A 223 3.70 17.99 11.66
N THR A 224 2.74 17.67 12.51
CA THR A 224 1.94 16.43 12.47
C THR A 224 0.86 16.56 11.38
N PRO A 225 0.82 15.67 10.35
CA PRO A 225 -0.25 15.66 9.36
C PRO A 225 -1.61 15.35 9.99
N GLN A 226 -2.70 15.70 9.28
CA GLN A 226 -4.05 15.39 9.72
C GLN A 226 -4.20 13.89 10.02
N PHE A 227 -4.71 13.57 11.22
CA PHE A 227 -4.90 12.20 11.66
C PHE A 227 -6.18 11.59 11.08
N LEU A 228 -7.26 12.37 11.01
CA LEU A 228 -8.58 11.94 10.54
C LEU A 228 -8.81 12.51 9.13
N ASN A 229 -8.51 11.70 8.10
CA ASN A 229 -8.40 12.18 6.72
C ASN A 229 -9.63 11.94 5.84
N SER A 230 -10.54 11.03 6.19
CA SER A 230 -11.68 10.69 5.31
C SER A 230 -12.72 11.82 5.15
N VAL A 231 -12.65 12.90 5.96
CA VAL A 231 -13.73 13.90 6.02
C VAL A 231 -13.29 15.38 5.91
N GLN A 232 -12.01 15.71 5.70
CA GLN A 232 -11.52 17.10 5.88
C GLN A 232 -10.85 17.78 4.66
N ASN A 233 -11.19 17.45 3.42
CA ASN A 233 -10.83 18.35 2.31
C ASN A 233 -11.84 19.51 2.23
N PRO A 234 -11.48 20.78 2.53
CA PRO A 234 -12.43 21.89 2.56
C PRO A 234 -13.10 22.17 1.20
N LYS A 235 -12.55 21.69 0.08
CA LYS A 235 -13.24 21.72 -1.23
C LYS A 235 -14.43 20.77 -1.33
N ASN A 236 -14.53 19.81 -0.43
CA ASN A 236 -15.63 18.86 -0.38
C ASN A 236 -16.68 19.25 0.68
N ALA A 237 -16.38 20.19 1.60
CA ALA A 237 -17.28 20.61 2.69
C ALA A 237 -18.66 21.08 2.20
N ASP A 238 -18.73 21.75 1.05
CA ASP A 238 -19.99 22.21 0.44
C ASP A 238 -20.75 21.10 -0.31
N PHE A 239 -20.11 19.97 -0.61
CA PHE A 239 -20.75 18.83 -1.29
C PHE A 239 -21.39 17.84 -0.30
N TYR A 240 -21.06 17.91 0.99
CA TYR A 240 -21.54 16.95 2.00
C TYR A 240 -22.91 17.27 2.60
N GLY A 241 -23.45 18.49 2.51
CA GLY A 241 -24.81 18.84 2.97
C GLY A 241 -25.17 18.46 4.43
N VAL A 242 -24.20 18.01 5.24
CA VAL A 242 -24.39 17.46 6.59
C VAL A 242 -23.20 17.90 7.43
N ASN A 243 -23.48 18.61 8.53
CA ASN A 243 -22.48 19.01 9.53
C ASN A 243 -21.91 17.76 10.23
N TYR A 244 -20.86 17.17 9.68
CA TYR A 244 -20.02 16.19 10.38
C TYR A 244 -18.76 16.86 10.89
N SER A 245 -18.53 16.81 12.19
CA SER A 245 -17.28 17.29 12.81
C SER A 245 -16.53 16.07 13.35
N PRO A 246 -15.30 15.78 12.85
CA PRO A 246 -14.45 14.71 13.40
C PRO A 246 -14.19 14.85 14.90
N ILE A 247 -14.28 16.08 15.43
CA ILE A 247 -14.17 16.42 16.86
C ILE A 247 -15.28 15.76 17.69
N ASN A 248 -16.42 15.45 17.09
CA ASN A 248 -17.59 14.88 17.78
C ASN A 248 -17.79 13.39 17.47
N ASN A 249 -16.82 12.70 16.86
CA ASN A 249 -16.95 11.27 16.59
C ASN A 249 -16.75 10.46 17.90
N PRO A 250 -17.77 9.72 18.38
CA PRO A 250 -17.69 8.96 19.64
C PRO A 250 -16.52 7.97 19.67
N ASN A 251 -16.15 7.41 18.52
CA ASN A 251 -15.07 6.43 18.39
C ASN A 251 -13.69 7.00 18.73
N PHE A 252 -13.52 8.34 18.71
CA PHE A 252 -12.24 9.00 18.96
C PHE A 252 -12.29 9.97 20.15
N LEU A 253 -13.30 9.85 21.02
CA LEU A 253 -13.36 10.63 22.26
C LEU A 253 -12.09 10.42 23.09
N GLY A 254 -11.42 11.53 23.43
CA GLY A 254 -10.15 11.51 24.18
C GLY A 254 -8.90 11.29 23.33
N THR A 255 -9.03 11.18 21.99
CA THR A 255 -7.86 11.20 21.09
C THR A 255 -7.43 12.64 20.84
N ASP A 256 -6.20 12.98 21.22
CA ASP A 256 -5.53 14.21 20.77
C ASP A 256 -4.88 13.95 19.41
N GLU A 257 -5.44 14.56 18.35
CA GLU A 257 -4.98 14.40 16.97
C GLU A 257 -3.60 15.03 16.69
N PHE A 258 -3.10 15.87 17.60
CA PHE A 258 -1.80 16.52 17.50
C PHE A 258 -0.72 15.80 18.32
N ASP A 259 -1.10 15.02 19.33
CA ASP A 259 -0.20 14.17 20.09
C ASP A 259 -0.02 12.79 19.45
N VAL A 260 1.21 12.48 19.05
CA VAL A 260 1.57 11.20 18.45
C VAL A 260 1.30 10.03 19.40
N LEU A 261 1.50 10.21 20.71
CA LEU A 261 1.29 9.13 21.68
C LEU A 261 -0.20 8.85 21.90
N SER A 262 -1.05 9.88 21.91
CA SER A 262 -2.50 9.72 21.89
C SER A 262 -2.99 9.04 20.61
N ARG A 263 -2.53 9.47 19.43
CA ARG A 263 -2.83 8.80 18.15
C ARG A 263 -2.42 7.33 18.15
N MET A 264 -1.22 7.05 18.66
CA MET A 264 -0.70 5.68 18.76
C MET A 264 -1.54 4.85 19.72
N GLU A 265 -1.97 5.39 20.86
CA GLU A 265 -2.88 4.72 21.79
C GLU A 265 -4.20 4.36 21.11
N THR A 266 -4.81 5.29 20.37
CA THR A 266 -6.01 5.04 19.58
C THR A 266 -5.81 3.91 18.56
N LEU A 267 -4.70 3.92 17.83
CA LEU A 267 -4.35 2.83 16.89
C LEU A 267 -4.16 1.49 17.60
N VAL A 268 -3.51 1.46 18.77
CA VAL A 268 -3.34 0.24 19.57
C VAL A 268 -4.67 -0.29 20.10
N ASN A 269 -5.58 0.60 20.52
CA ASN A 269 -6.90 0.21 21.02
C ASN A 269 -7.77 -0.41 19.92
N TYR A 270 -7.69 0.09 18.69
CA TYR A 270 -8.43 -0.46 17.55
C TYR A 270 -7.71 -1.59 16.81
N ALA A 271 -6.42 -1.79 17.04
CA ALA A 271 -5.65 -2.83 16.36
C ALA A 271 -6.28 -4.21 16.60
N ASN A 272 -6.61 -4.91 15.51
CA ASN A 272 -7.28 -6.19 15.56
C ASN A 272 -6.64 -7.15 14.55
N PRO A 273 -5.99 -8.24 15.02
CA PRO A 273 -5.30 -9.18 14.14
C PRO A 273 -6.26 -9.98 13.24
N LYS A 274 -7.58 -9.93 13.48
CA LYS A 274 -8.58 -10.63 12.68
C LYS A 274 -8.80 -10.01 11.30
N SER A 275 -8.52 -8.73 11.07
CA SER A 275 -8.51 -8.17 9.71
C SER A 275 -7.49 -8.93 8.86
N GLU A 276 -7.89 -9.55 7.74
CA GLU A 276 -7.03 -10.48 7.01
C GLU A 276 -6.12 -9.82 5.97
N ASN A 277 -6.41 -8.58 5.59
CA ASN A 277 -5.61 -7.82 4.64
C ASN A 277 -5.73 -6.32 4.90
N GLY A 278 -4.86 -5.52 4.27
CA GLY A 278 -4.89 -4.07 4.43
C GLY A 278 -6.20 -3.42 3.96
N GLY A 279 -6.87 -4.00 2.96
CA GLY A 279 -8.16 -3.48 2.45
C GLY A 279 -9.28 -3.58 3.48
N GLU A 280 -9.39 -4.70 4.20
CA GLU A 280 -10.32 -4.85 5.31
C GLU A 280 -10.01 -3.90 6.47
N SER A 281 -8.73 -3.76 6.85
CA SER A 281 -8.32 -2.81 7.87
C SER A 281 -8.66 -1.37 7.48
N LEU A 282 -8.46 -1.01 6.21
CA LEU A 282 -8.82 0.30 5.68
C LEU A 282 -10.34 0.51 5.69
N ALA A 283 -11.12 -0.46 5.23
CA ALA A 283 -12.57 -0.39 5.25
C ALA A 283 -13.09 -0.15 6.67
N ARG A 284 -12.57 -0.92 7.64
CA ARG A 284 -12.88 -0.79 9.06
C ARG A 284 -12.51 0.57 9.60
N ALA A 285 -11.32 1.07 9.28
CA ALA A 285 -10.89 2.37 9.74
C ALA A 285 -11.79 3.49 9.21
N ILE A 286 -12.19 3.42 7.93
CA ILE A 286 -13.12 4.38 7.33
C ILE A 286 -14.52 4.27 7.98
N MET A 287 -15.02 3.07 8.29
CA MET A 287 -16.26 2.91 9.06
C MET A 287 -16.18 3.61 10.42
N LEU A 288 -15.07 3.43 11.14
CA LEU A 288 -14.83 4.08 12.43
C LEU A 288 -14.74 5.60 12.28
N GLU A 289 -13.99 6.11 11.29
CA GLU A 289 -13.88 7.54 10.96
C GLU A 289 -15.22 8.18 10.59
N LEU A 290 -16.15 7.42 9.98
CA LEU A 290 -17.51 7.86 9.63
C LEU A 290 -18.50 7.79 10.81
N GLY A 291 -18.06 7.23 11.95
CA GLY A 291 -18.82 7.15 13.20
C GLY A 291 -19.65 5.89 13.36
N PHE A 292 -19.44 4.84 12.55
CA PHE A 292 -20.14 3.57 12.75
C PHE A 292 -19.59 2.83 13.98
N VAL A 293 -20.44 2.01 14.60
CA VAL A 293 -20.01 1.09 15.68
C VAL A 293 -18.99 0.11 15.10
N GLU A 294 -17.95 -0.21 15.88
CA GLU A 294 -16.94 -1.18 15.49
C GLU A 294 -17.59 -2.55 15.15
N PRO A 295 -17.34 -3.12 13.96
CA PRO A 295 -17.83 -4.45 13.61
C PRO A 295 -17.06 -5.56 14.34
N GLU A 296 -17.75 -6.66 14.60
CA GLU A 296 -17.10 -7.94 14.86
C GLU A 296 -16.45 -8.45 13.57
N LEU A 297 -15.17 -8.80 13.61
CA LEU A 297 -14.41 -9.20 12.42
C LEU A 297 -14.39 -10.71 12.23
N GLN A 298 -14.46 -11.11 10.96
CA GLN A 298 -14.25 -12.49 10.53
C GLN A 298 -15.15 -13.47 11.29
N HIS A 299 -16.42 -13.10 11.45
CA HIS A 299 -17.40 -13.90 12.19
C HIS A 299 -17.78 -15.15 11.39
N GLU A 300 -17.67 -16.32 12.03
CA GLU A 300 -17.97 -17.60 11.42
C GLU A 300 -19.45 -17.98 11.59
N PHE A 301 -20.07 -18.34 10.48
CA PHE A 301 -21.41 -18.91 10.41
C PHE A 301 -21.31 -20.40 10.03
N PRO A 302 -22.17 -21.26 10.60
CA PRO A 302 -22.22 -22.66 10.24
C PRO A 302 -22.37 -22.89 8.74
N ASN A 303 -21.62 -23.85 8.20
CA ASN A 303 -21.77 -24.31 6.83
C ASN A 303 -22.35 -25.75 6.86
N PRO A 304 -23.66 -25.93 6.57
CA PRO A 304 -24.30 -27.24 6.66
C PRO A 304 -23.69 -28.30 5.73
N ASN A 305 -23.16 -27.87 4.58
CA ASN A 305 -22.57 -28.78 3.60
C ASN A 305 -21.14 -29.19 3.98
N TYR A 306 -20.43 -28.32 4.69
CA TYR A 306 -19.04 -28.53 5.09
C TYR A 306 -18.77 -27.95 6.49
N PRO A 307 -19.14 -28.65 7.57
CA PRO A 307 -18.99 -28.12 8.94
C PRO A 307 -17.55 -27.77 9.35
N GLN A 308 -16.56 -28.38 8.70
CA GLN A 308 -15.13 -28.10 8.89
C GLN A 308 -14.64 -26.84 8.14
N SER A 309 -15.52 -26.20 7.38
CA SER A 309 -15.22 -25.01 6.58
C SER A 309 -16.39 -24.03 6.70
N PRO A 310 -16.55 -23.39 7.88
CA PRO A 310 -17.62 -22.43 8.11
C PRO A 310 -17.56 -21.28 7.11
N TYR A 311 -18.71 -20.68 6.83
CA TYR A 311 -18.73 -19.42 6.10
C TYR A 311 -18.25 -18.32 7.04
N ARG A 312 -17.56 -17.33 6.50
CA ARG A 312 -17.03 -16.24 7.31
C ARG A 312 -17.36 -14.91 6.67
N ALA A 313 -17.86 -13.97 7.45
CA ALA A 313 -18.15 -12.61 7.01
C ALA A 313 -17.07 -11.67 7.53
N ASP A 314 -16.60 -10.76 6.69
CA ASP A 314 -15.50 -9.85 7.03
C ASP A 314 -15.89 -8.92 8.19
N PHE A 315 -17.12 -8.40 8.16
CA PHE A 315 -17.67 -7.50 9.17
C PHE A 315 -19.05 -7.95 9.61
N MET A 316 -19.35 -7.82 10.91
CA MET A 316 -20.64 -8.20 11.47
C MET A 316 -21.09 -7.20 12.54
N TRP A 317 -22.36 -6.82 12.49
CA TRP A 317 -23.01 -5.99 13.50
C TRP A 317 -24.27 -6.69 14.03
N LYS A 318 -24.48 -6.60 15.35
CA LYS A 318 -25.73 -7.00 16.01
C LYS A 318 -26.54 -5.74 16.32
N VAL A 319 -27.75 -5.66 15.76
CA VAL A 319 -28.66 -4.52 15.94
C VAL A 319 -30.02 -5.04 16.39
N ASN A 320 -30.40 -4.76 17.65
CA ASN A 320 -31.70 -5.16 18.21
C ASN A 320 -32.03 -6.66 17.97
N GLY A 321 -31.06 -7.54 18.18
CA GLY A 321 -31.21 -8.99 17.97
C GLY A 321 -31.14 -9.46 16.51
N LYS A 322 -30.97 -8.57 15.54
CA LYS A 322 -30.76 -8.88 14.11
C LYS A 322 -29.28 -8.78 13.75
N ILE A 323 -28.87 -9.50 12.70
CA ILE A 323 -27.48 -9.49 12.23
C ILE A 323 -27.39 -8.77 10.87
N ILE A 324 -26.44 -7.85 10.76
CA ILE A 324 -26.03 -7.25 9.48
C ILE A 324 -24.59 -7.68 9.23
N VAL A 325 -24.28 -8.11 8.01
CA VAL A 325 -22.92 -8.48 7.62
C VAL A 325 -22.42 -7.58 6.50
N GLY A 326 -21.14 -7.21 6.57
CA GLY A 326 -20.40 -6.51 5.54
C GLY A 326 -19.39 -7.45 4.88
N GLU A 327 -19.30 -7.41 3.56
CA GLU A 327 -18.37 -8.22 2.76
C GLU A 327 -17.50 -7.26 1.95
N PHE A 328 -16.19 -7.34 2.14
CA PHE A 328 -15.24 -6.61 1.34
C PHE A 328 -14.81 -7.47 0.15
N ASP A 329 -15.45 -7.22 -0.99
CA ASP A 329 -15.20 -7.96 -2.21
C ASP A 329 -14.05 -7.31 -3.00
N GLY A 330 -13.03 -8.11 -3.34
CA GLY A 330 -12.02 -7.71 -4.33
C GLY A 330 -12.62 -7.67 -5.75
N THR A 331 -12.08 -6.81 -6.61
CA THR A 331 -12.61 -6.53 -7.97
C THR A 331 -12.68 -7.77 -8.90
N ASP A 332 -11.96 -8.85 -8.58
CA ASP A 332 -11.75 -9.98 -9.48
C ASP A 332 -12.54 -11.25 -9.11
N LYS A 333 -13.48 -11.19 -8.17
CA LYS A 333 -14.14 -12.38 -7.59
C LYS A 333 -15.08 -13.15 -8.54
N TYR A 334 -15.36 -12.64 -9.75
CA TYR A 334 -16.36 -13.23 -10.67
C TYR A 334 -15.93 -13.36 -12.13
N LEU A 335 -14.68 -13.04 -12.45
CA LEU A 335 -14.16 -13.03 -13.83
C LEU A 335 -13.20 -14.21 -14.04
N ILE A 336 -13.45 -15.03 -15.07
CA ILE A 336 -12.48 -16.01 -15.56
C ILE A 336 -11.79 -15.40 -16.78
N GLU A 337 -10.45 -15.34 -16.77
CA GLU A 337 -9.67 -15.13 -17.99
C GLU A 337 -9.74 -16.38 -18.87
N ASP A 338 -10.24 -16.24 -20.09
CA ASP A 338 -10.22 -17.33 -21.07
C ASP A 338 -8.79 -17.56 -21.56
N ARG A 339 -8.07 -18.51 -20.94
CA ARG A 339 -6.69 -18.87 -21.31
C ARG A 339 -6.60 -19.65 -22.64
N THR A 340 -7.71 -19.94 -23.32
CA THR A 340 -7.70 -20.75 -24.56
C THR A 340 -7.18 -20.00 -25.80
N LEU A 341 -6.97 -18.68 -25.73
CA LEU A 341 -6.43 -17.87 -26.85
C LEU A 341 -4.90 -17.63 -26.77
N LEU A 342 -4.22 -18.09 -25.72
CA LEU A 342 -2.75 -18.01 -25.63
C LEU A 342 -2.04 -19.19 -26.35
N ASP A 343 -2.76 -20.29 -26.60
CA ASP A 343 -2.22 -21.48 -27.29
C ASP A 343 -2.23 -21.37 -28.82
N SER A 344 -2.79 -20.30 -29.40
CA SER A 344 -2.83 -20.07 -30.86
C SER A 344 -1.77 -19.11 -31.40
N ARG A 345 -0.84 -18.63 -30.56
CA ARG A 345 0.31 -17.80 -31.00
C ARG A 345 1.61 -18.57 -31.22
N SER A 346 1.60 -19.90 -31.12
CA SER A 346 2.80 -20.74 -31.26
C SER A 346 3.01 -21.34 -32.67
N VAL A 347 2.17 -21.04 -33.67
CA VAL A 347 2.38 -21.53 -35.04
C VAL A 347 1.98 -20.47 -36.08
N ALA A 348 2.93 -19.63 -36.48
CA ALA A 348 3.06 -19.06 -37.84
C ALA A 348 4.29 -18.14 -37.92
N CYS A 349 5.48 -18.73 -37.84
CA CYS A 349 6.52 -18.34 -38.79
C CYS A 349 6.06 -18.82 -40.18
N ASP A 350 6.43 -18.06 -41.20
CA ASP A 350 6.25 -18.34 -42.63
C ASP A 350 4.85 -18.01 -43.19
N LEU A 351 4.75 -16.85 -43.84
CA LEU A 351 4.81 -16.81 -45.31
C LEU A 351 4.85 -15.36 -45.81
N ARG A 352 5.77 -15.17 -46.75
CA ARG A 352 6.00 -13.99 -47.57
C ARG A 352 5.00 -13.99 -48.74
N THR A 353 4.57 -12.78 -49.10
CA THR A 353 4.36 -12.32 -50.48
C THR A 353 3.03 -12.65 -51.18
N GLU A 354 2.44 -11.56 -51.69
CA GLU A 354 1.72 -11.38 -52.96
C GLU A 354 0.17 -11.30 -53.00
N TYR A 355 -0.23 -10.21 -53.67
CA TYR A 355 -1.51 -9.80 -54.26
C TYR A 355 -2.50 -8.95 -53.46
N PHE A 356 -2.85 -7.89 -54.20
CA PHE A 356 -3.67 -6.72 -53.95
C PHE A 356 -4.98 -6.99 -54.68
N ASP A 357 -6.12 -6.88 -54.01
CA ASP A 357 -7.36 -6.45 -54.67
C ASP A 357 -8.22 -5.68 -53.67
N GLY A 358 -8.79 -4.59 -54.16
CA GLY A 358 -9.49 -3.59 -53.40
C GLY A 358 -10.90 -4.01 -53.07
N SER A 359 -11.25 -3.94 -51.80
CA SER A 359 -12.58 -3.51 -51.38
C SER A 359 -12.47 -2.91 -49.99
N VAL A 360 -12.75 -1.61 -49.93
CA VAL A 360 -12.84 -0.83 -48.70
C VAL A 360 -14.10 -1.27 -47.98
N GLU A 361 -13.96 -2.14 -46.98
CA GLU A 361 -14.87 -2.18 -45.84
C GLU A 361 -14.07 -1.97 -44.56
N ASN A 362 -14.63 -1.09 -43.73
CA ASN A 362 -14.00 -0.42 -42.62
C ASN A 362 -13.84 -1.40 -41.44
N VAL A 363 -12.76 -2.19 -41.42
CA VAL A 363 -12.38 -3.05 -40.28
C VAL A 363 -11.72 -2.19 -39.19
N ASN A 364 -12.52 -1.32 -38.57
CA ASN A 364 -12.15 -0.55 -37.38
C ASN A 364 -13.00 -0.97 -36.16
N ASN A 365 -13.31 -2.27 -36.04
CA ASN A 365 -14.03 -2.82 -34.89
C ASN A 365 -13.41 -4.13 -34.37
N PHE A 366 -12.07 -4.22 -34.32
CA PHE A 366 -11.44 -5.11 -33.35
C PHE A 366 -11.44 -4.43 -31.98
N SER A 367 -12.64 -4.24 -31.42
CA SER A 367 -12.80 -4.20 -29.97
C SER A 367 -12.18 -5.49 -29.46
N THR A 368 -11.08 -5.36 -28.74
CA THR A 368 -10.53 -6.36 -27.84
C THR A 368 -11.55 -6.64 -26.74
N ASN A 369 -12.66 -7.28 -27.12
CA ASN A 369 -13.61 -7.88 -26.20
C ASN A 369 -12.91 -9.13 -25.66
N ASN A 370 -12.10 -8.95 -24.63
CA ASN A 370 -11.89 -10.01 -23.65
C ASN A 370 -13.28 -10.36 -23.11
N LEU A 371 -13.90 -11.38 -23.69
CA LEU A 371 -15.24 -11.83 -23.35
C LEU A 371 -15.15 -12.56 -22.00
N TYR A 372 -15.08 -11.81 -20.91
CA TYR A 372 -15.12 -12.39 -19.56
C TYR A 372 -16.42 -13.18 -19.41
N ARG A 373 -16.31 -14.51 -19.25
CA ARG A 373 -17.46 -15.38 -19.03
C ARG A 373 -17.71 -15.50 -17.53
N TYR A 374 -18.92 -15.12 -17.10
CA TYR A 374 -19.36 -15.28 -15.71
C TYR A 374 -19.25 -16.74 -15.25
N ASN A 375 -18.58 -16.95 -14.12
CA ASN A 375 -18.50 -18.26 -13.47
C ASN A 375 -19.84 -18.62 -12.81
N ARG A 376 -20.70 -19.37 -13.52
CA ARG A 376 -22.04 -19.77 -13.03
C ARG A 376 -21.97 -20.57 -11.72
N ASP A 377 -20.92 -21.34 -11.49
CA ASP A 377 -20.76 -22.13 -10.27
C ASP A 377 -20.35 -21.27 -9.08
N ALA A 378 -19.50 -20.25 -9.29
CA ALA A 378 -19.20 -19.26 -8.27
C ALA A 378 -20.48 -18.50 -7.84
N VAL A 379 -21.32 -18.09 -8.81
CA VAL A 379 -22.60 -17.42 -8.52
C VAL A 379 -23.55 -18.32 -7.73
N ARG A 380 -23.64 -19.62 -8.05
CA ARG A 380 -24.44 -20.58 -7.28
C ARG A 380 -23.93 -20.77 -5.86
N LYS A 381 -22.61 -20.90 -5.69
CA LYS A 381 -21.98 -21.01 -4.36
C LYS A 381 -22.27 -19.78 -3.51
N GLU A 382 -22.16 -18.58 -4.09
CA GLU A 382 -22.45 -17.33 -3.38
C GLU A 382 -23.92 -17.25 -2.95
N ARG A 383 -24.86 -17.62 -3.83
CA ARG A 383 -26.29 -17.66 -3.47
C ARG A 383 -26.60 -18.64 -2.35
N ASN A 384 -25.97 -19.81 -2.36
CA ASN A 384 -26.15 -20.80 -1.30
C ASN A 384 -25.56 -20.31 0.03
N ARG A 385 -24.37 -19.68 -0.01
CA ARG A 385 -23.75 -19.03 1.15
C ARG A 385 -24.68 -17.96 1.73
N GLU A 386 -25.19 -17.05 0.91
CA GLU A 386 -26.07 -15.99 1.35
C GLU A 386 -27.36 -16.55 2.00
N ARG A 387 -27.96 -17.60 1.43
CA ARG A 387 -29.10 -18.27 2.06
C ARG A 387 -28.75 -18.81 3.45
N CYS A 388 -27.62 -19.49 3.61
CA CYS A 388 -27.17 -19.99 4.92
C CYS A 388 -26.96 -18.85 5.94
N LEU A 389 -26.42 -17.71 5.50
CA LEU A 389 -26.29 -16.53 6.36
C LEU A 389 -27.67 -16.04 6.84
N MET A 390 -28.65 -15.95 5.93
CA MET A 390 -30.00 -15.53 6.27
C MET A 390 -30.68 -16.50 7.27
N ASP A 391 -30.47 -17.81 7.10
CA ASP A 391 -30.96 -18.84 8.03
C ASP A 391 -30.35 -18.69 9.44
N CYS A 392 -29.16 -18.06 9.55
CA CYS A 392 -28.50 -17.73 10.81
C CYS A 392 -28.97 -16.39 11.42
N GLY A 393 -30.00 -15.75 10.88
CA GLY A 393 -30.54 -14.48 11.39
C GLY A 393 -29.88 -13.22 10.81
N VAL A 394 -29.06 -13.37 9.76
CA VAL A 394 -28.64 -12.24 8.93
C VAL A 394 -29.87 -11.67 8.22
N VAL A 395 -30.09 -10.36 8.37
CA VAL A 395 -31.20 -9.65 7.71
C VAL A 395 -30.73 -8.82 6.51
N ARG A 396 -29.42 -8.58 6.42
CA ARG A 396 -28.80 -7.79 5.35
C ARG A 396 -27.34 -8.18 5.16
N VAL A 397 -26.96 -8.39 3.90
CA VAL A 397 -25.57 -8.50 3.44
C VAL A 397 -25.23 -7.23 2.66
N VAL A 398 -24.19 -6.51 3.07
CA VAL A 398 -23.70 -5.29 2.42
C VAL A 398 -22.37 -5.59 1.77
N ARG A 399 -22.35 -5.70 0.44
CA ARG A 399 -21.10 -5.89 -0.32
C ARG A 399 -20.54 -4.56 -0.73
N PHE A 400 -19.24 -4.38 -0.54
CA PHE A 400 -18.53 -3.19 -0.99
C PHE A 400 -17.10 -3.51 -1.37
N ASP A 401 -16.50 -2.67 -2.20
CA ASP A 401 -15.14 -2.84 -2.70
C ASP A 401 -14.27 -1.62 -2.40
N TYR A 402 -13.05 -1.62 -2.94
CA TYR A 402 -12.11 -0.52 -2.76
C TYR A 402 -12.64 0.81 -3.33
N CYS A 403 -13.40 0.79 -4.44
CA CYS A 403 -13.98 1.98 -5.05
C CYS A 403 -15.05 2.61 -4.16
N ASP A 404 -15.87 1.79 -3.49
CA ASP A 404 -16.82 2.27 -2.49
C ASP A 404 -16.09 3.01 -1.35
N ILE A 405 -15.01 2.42 -0.81
CA ILE A 405 -14.24 3.00 0.31
C ILE A 405 -13.61 4.34 -0.07
N LEU A 406 -13.13 4.48 -1.31
CA LEU A 406 -12.58 5.73 -1.84
C LEU A 406 -13.62 6.85 -1.97
N ASN A 407 -14.93 6.54 -1.87
CA ASN A 407 -16.01 7.51 -1.79
C ASN A 407 -16.74 7.41 -0.44
N PRO A 408 -16.21 8.03 0.63
CA PRO A 408 -16.78 7.92 1.97
C PRO A 408 -18.25 8.37 2.09
N ILE A 409 -18.73 9.26 1.20
CA ILE A 409 -20.13 9.70 1.17
C ILE A 409 -21.05 8.54 0.81
N GLU A 410 -20.79 7.96 -0.37
CA GLU A 410 -21.61 6.90 -0.90
C GLU A 410 -21.45 5.65 -0.03
N PHE A 411 -20.26 5.42 0.51
CA PHE A 411 -20.04 4.37 1.48
C PHE A 411 -20.86 4.56 2.77
N LYS A 412 -20.87 5.77 3.35
CA LYS A 412 -21.71 6.08 4.52
C LYS A 412 -23.19 5.88 4.21
N LYS A 413 -23.68 6.40 3.09
CA LYS A 413 -25.09 6.22 2.65
C LYS A 413 -25.43 4.74 2.50
N LYS A 414 -24.54 3.97 1.86
CA LYS A 414 -24.68 2.53 1.66
C LYS A 414 -24.84 1.79 3.00
N LEU A 415 -23.94 2.04 3.95
CA LEU A 415 -24.00 1.43 5.29
C LEU A 415 -25.24 1.87 6.09
N LEU A 416 -25.60 3.17 6.07
CA LEU A 416 -26.82 3.67 6.71
C LEU A 416 -28.09 3.03 6.12
N SER A 417 -28.17 2.93 4.79
CA SER A 417 -29.32 2.31 4.11
C SER A 417 -29.48 0.83 4.44
N ALA A 418 -28.38 0.16 4.80
CA ALA A 418 -28.38 -1.21 5.27
C ALA A 418 -28.77 -1.36 6.75
N GLY A 419 -28.83 -0.26 7.50
CA GLY A 419 -29.14 -0.26 8.94
C GLY A 419 -27.93 -0.47 9.84
N VAL A 420 -26.71 -0.29 9.34
CA VAL A 420 -25.48 -0.39 10.14
C VAL A 420 -25.51 0.69 11.24
N PRO A 421 -25.28 0.33 12.51
CA PRO A 421 -25.46 1.25 13.63
C PRO A 421 -24.34 2.29 13.69
N VAL A 422 -24.73 3.54 13.99
CA VAL A 422 -23.81 4.64 14.27
C VAL A 422 -23.52 4.66 15.77
N ALA A 423 -22.27 4.89 16.15
CA ALA A 423 -21.86 5.05 17.53
C ALA A 423 -22.57 6.27 18.16
N VAL A 424 -22.95 6.15 19.43
CA VAL A 424 -23.61 7.21 20.19
C VAL A 424 -22.58 7.75 21.20
N ALA A 425 -22.53 9.08 21.35
CA ALA A 425 -21.65 9.78 22.29
C ALA A 425 -22.05 9.54 23.75
#